data_AF-A0A8I0AEE1-F1
#
_entry.id   AF-A0A8I0AEE1-F1
#
_cell.length_a   1.000
_cell.length_b   1.000
_cell.length_c   1.000
_cell.angle_alpha   90.00
_cell.angle_beta   90.00
_cell.angle_gamma   90.00
#
_symmetry.space_group_name_H-M   'P 1'
#
loop_
_entity.id
_entity.type
_entity.pdbx_description
1 polymer ?
#
loop_
_entity_poly.entity_id
_entity_poly.type
_entity_poly.pdbx_seq_one_letter_code
_entity_poly.pdbx_strand_id
1 'polypeptide(L)' 'MVIKNKDIIKNNKKCIVCDDDCGAGKLTILGKCICNECVDKITIMDMDNPEYYKIKEKIKNKLIKHL' A
#
# COMPACT_ATOMS: atom_id res chain seq x y z
N MET A 1 -22.34 26.46 7.29
CA MET A 1 -22.26 25.09 6.75
C MET A 1 -21.32 24.32 7.66
N VAL A 2 -21.81 23.34 8.43
CA VAL A 2 -21.00 22.61 9.42
C VAL A 2 -20.59 21.28 8.81
N ILE A 3 -19.31 21.14 8.46
CA ILE A 3 -18.76 19.88 7.97
C ILE A 3 -18.77 18.87 9.13
N LYS A 4 -19.45 17.73 8.98
CA LYS A 4 -19.44 16.65 9.99
C LYS A 4 -18.42 15.58 9.58
N ASN A 5 -17.90 14.81 10.54
CA ASN A 5 -16.93 13.73 10.26
C ASN A 5 -17.41 12.72 9.20
N LYS A 6 -18.72 12.52 9.06
CA LYS A 6 -19.32 11.65 8.03
C LYS A 6 -19.27 12.24 6.62
N ASP A 7 -19.15 13.56 6.51
CA ASP A 7 -18.97 14.29 5.24
C ASP A 7 -17.48 14.32 4.83
N ILE A 8 -16.58 13.93 5.74
CA ILE A 8 -15.16 13.72 5.47
C ILE A 8 -15.00 12.29 4.92
N ILE A 9 -14.96 12.16 3.59
CA ILE A 9 -14.51 10.92 2.95
C ILE A 9 -13.02 10.81 3.21
N LYS A 10 -12.64 10.17 4.34
CA LYS A 10 -11.27 9.68 4.51
C LYS A 10 -11.07 8.62 3.46
N ASN A 11 -10.39 8.98 2.38
CA ASN A 11 -9.91 8.06 1.37
C ASN A 11 -8.79 7.22 2.02
N ASN A 12 -9.16 6.37 2.99
CA ASN A 12 -8.28 5.47 3.73
C ASN A 12 -7.82 4.37 2.75
N LYS A 13 -7.00 4.73 1.78
CA LYS A 13 -6.29 3.76 0.96
C LYS A 13 -5.40 2.99 1.93
N LYS A 14 -5.62 1.69 2.09
CA LYS A 14 -4.72 0.86 2.90
C LYS A 14 -3.49 0.47 2.09
N CYS A 15 -2.37 0.33 2.77
CA CYS A 15 -1.13 -0.15 2.17
C CYS A 15 -1.34 -1.61 1.74
N ILE A 16 -1.03 -1.92 0.49
CA ILE A 16 -1.18 -3.28 -0.03
C ILE A 16 -0.26 -4.29 0.70
N VAL A 17 0.86 -3.83 1.25
CA VAL A 17 1.90 -4.64 1.91
C VAL A 17 1.61 -4.86 3.39
N CYS A 18 1.39 -3.80 4.17
CA CYS A 18 1.18 -3.89 5.62
C CYS A 18 -0.27 -3.70 6.09
N ASP A 19 -1.20 -3.37 5.18
CA ASP A 19 -2.63 -3.11 5.49
C ASP A 19 -2.89 -1.89 6.43
N ASP A 20 -1.85 -1.12 6.79
CA ASP A 20 -1.96 0.18 7.47
C ASP A 20 -2.54 1.28 6.60
N ASP A 21 -2.93 2.39 7.23
CA ASP A 21 -3.40 3.58 6.55
C ASP A 21 -2.31 4.19 5.66
N CYS A 22 -2.55 4.12 4.36
CA CYS A 22 -1.68 4.69 3.34
C CYS A 22 -2.11 6.15 3.13
N GLY A 23 -1.75 7.00 4.10
CA GLY A 23 -2.09 8.43 4.11
C GLY A 23 -1.58 9.16 2.86
N ALA A 24 -0.39 9.78 2.95
CA ALA A 24 0.20 10.50 1.83
C ALA A 24 0.80 9.58 0.73
N GLY A 25 0.82 8.25 0.95
CA GLY A 25 1.19 7.20 -0.02
C GLY A 25 2.38 7.47 -0.94
N LYS A 26 3.52 6.77 -0.78
CA LYS A 26 4.70 6.98 -1.65
C LYS A 26 4.44 6.58 -3.10
N LEU A 27 3.71 5.48 -3.28
CA LEU A 27 3.57 4.83 -4.57
C LEU A 27 2.14 4.29 -4.71
N THR A 28 1.52 4.52 -5.87
CA THR A 28 0.22 3.95 -6.20
C THR A 28 0.36 3.05 -7.44
N ILE A 29 -0.04 1.78 -7.33
CA ILE A 29 -0.06 0.80 -8.43
C ILE A 29 -1.49 0.29 -8.58
N LEU A 30 -2.09 0.45 -9.77
CA LEU A 30 -3.47 0.02 -10.09
C LEU A 30 -4.50 0.42 -9.00
N GLY A 31 -4.43 1.66 -8.53
CA GLY A 31 -5.34 2.18 -7.49
C GLY A 31 -5.05 1.70 -6.05
N LYS A 32 -4.09 0.80 -5.85
CA LYS A 32 -3.59 0.38 -4.53
C LYS A 32 -2.41 1.23 -4.11
N CYS A 33 -2.33 1.55 -2.82
CA CYS A 33 -1.27 2.38 -2.26
C CYS A 33 -0.20 1.52 -1.58
N ILE A 34 1.05 1.96 -1.63
CA ILE A 34 2.17 1.44 -0.84
C ILE A 34 2.70 2.59 0.03
N CYS A 35 2.75 2.38 1.34
CA CYS A 35 3.22 3.40 2.28
C CYS A 35 4.74 3.60 2.16
N ASN A 36 5.23 4.76 2.63
CA ASN A 36 6.64 5.11 2.55
C ASN A 36 7.54 4.03 3.15
N GLU A 37 7.21 3.56 4.35
CA GLU A 37 7.99 2.56 5.08
C GLU A 37 8.11 1.24 4.31
N CYS A 38 7.04 0.79 3.67
CA CYS A 38 7.07 -0.42 2.86
C CYS A 38 7.90 -0.24 1.59
N VAL A 39 7.82 0.92 0.93
CA VAL A 39 8.68 1.19 -0.24
C VAL A 39 10.14 1.23 0.19
N ASP A 40 10.47 1.98 1.24
CA ASP A 40 11.85 2.09 1.71
C ASP A 40 12.41 0.73 2.14
N LYS A 41 11.63 -0.09 2.84
CA LYS A 41 12.01 -1.48 3.15
C LYS A 41 12.32 -2.30 1.90
N ILE A 42 11.46 -2.24 0.89
CA ILE A 42 11.62 -3.02 -0.35
C ILE A 42 12.82 -2.52 -1.15
N THR A 43 13.02 -1.20 -1.21
CA THR A 43 14.11 -0.57 -1.98
C THR A 43 15.48 -0.92 -1.44
N ILE A 44 15.64 -1.04 -0.11
CA ILE A 44 16.92 -1.42 0.51
C ILE A 44 17.07 -2.94 0.70
N MET A 45 16.02 -3.71 0.42
CA MET A 45 16.05 -5.17 0.56
C MET A 45 16.85 -5.78 -0.59
N ASP A 46 17.70 -6.75 -0.24
CA ASP A 46 18.39 -7.56 -1.24
C ASP A 46 17.37 -8.37 -2.06
N MET A 47 17.58 -8.48 -3.37
CA MET A 47 16.69 -9.23 -4.27
C MET A 47 16.71 -10.74 -3.99
N ASP A 48 17.80 -11.26 -3.42
CA ASP A 48 17.93 -12.65 -2.98
C ASP A 48 17.32 -12.89 -1.58
N ASN A 49 16.80 -11.84 -0.93
CA ASN A 49 16.12 -12.00 0.35
C ASN A 49 14.75 -12.70 0.15
N PRO A 50 14.48 -13.82 0.86
CA PRO A 50 13.19 -14.51 0.78
C PRO A 50 12.00 -13.64 1.22
N GLU A 51 12.23 -12.62 2.07
CA GLU A 51 11.19 -11.65 2.45
C GLU A 51 10.77 -10.76 1.27
N TYR A 52 11.71 -10.39 0.40
CA TYR A 52 11.41 -9.62 -0.81
C TYR A 52 10.45 -10.38 -1.74
N TYR A 53 10.68 -11.68 -1.94
CA TYR A 53 9.79 -12.54 -2.74
C TYR A 53 8.38 -12.62 -2.15
N LYS A 54 8.25 -12.79 -0.83
CA LYS A 54 6.94 -12.81 -0.15
C LYS A 54 6.18 -11.51 -0.35
N ILE A 55 6.85 -10.36 -0.24
CA ILE A 55 6.23 -9.05 -0.45
C ILE A 55 5.80 -8.89 -1.91
N LYS A 56 6.66 -9.26 -2.86
CA LYS A 56 6.37 -9.22 -4.30
C LYS A 56 5.15 -10.07 -4.66
N GLU A 57 5.05 -11.29 -4.14
CA GLU A 57 3.88 -12.16 -4.35
C GLU A 57 2.62 -11.57 -3.71
N LYS A 58 2.71 -11.02 -2.50
CA LYS A 58 1.56 -10.37 -1.84
C LYS A 58 1.02 -9.20 -2.65
N ILE A 59 1.91 -8.35 -3.18
CA ILE A 59 1.54 -7.27 -4.09
C ILE A 59 0.86 -7.85 -5.33
N LYS A 60 1.52 -8.79 -6.03
CA LYS A 60 0.99 -9.42 -7.25
C LYS A 60 -0.40 -10.03 -7.04
N ASN A 61 -0.61 -10.80 -5.98
CA ASN A 61 -1.88 -11.46 -5.68
C ASN A 61 -3.00 -10.47 -5.37
N LYS A 62 -2.70 -9.38 -4.64
CA LYS A 62 -3.68 -8.32 -4.36
C LYS A 62 -4.01 -7.49 -5.60
N LEU A 63 -3.11 -7.39 -6.58
CA LEU A 63 -3.37 -6.73 -7.86
C LEU A 63 -4.20 -7.63 -8.80
N ILE A 64 -3.90 -8.93 -8.87
CA ILE A 64 -4.64 -9.90 -9.71
C ILE A 64 -6.11 -10.02 -9.28
N LYS A 65 -6.42 -9.95 -7.99
CA LYS A 65 -7.81 -10.00 -7.50
C LYS A 65 -8.71 -8.84 -8.00
N HIS A 66 -8.16 -7.85 -8.69
CA HIS A 66 -8.89 -6.70 -9.21
C HIS A 66 -8.92 -6.64 -10.75
N LEU A 67 -8.41 -7.67 -11.44
CA LEU A 67 -8.62 -7.94 -12.87
C LEU A 67 -9.73 -8.98 -13.02
#